data_AF-A0ABD4VE20-F1
#
_entry.id   AF-A0ABD4VE20-F1
#
_cell.length_a   1.000
_cell.length_b   1.000
_cell.length_c   1.000
_cell.angle_alpha   90.00
_cell.angle_beta   90.00
_cell.angle_gamma   90.00
#
_symmetry.space_group_name_H-M   'P 1'
#
loop_
_entity.id
_entity.type
_entity.pdbx_description
1 polymer ?
#
loop_
_entity_poly.entity_id
_entity_poly.type
_entity_poly.pdbx_seq_one_letter_code
_entity_poly.pdbx_strand_id
1 'polypeptide(L)'
;MTFTPRAFQKPAPRIEQADVPLATLPQQVAAIVTGQRNAQLLAEAADRTKSPSDRLAYQLDAWLVRHPEAPVSTIDDYPNWTPGGSK
;
A
#
# COMPACT_ATOMS: atom_id res chain seq x y z
N MET A 1 19.65 1.56 -3.50
CA MET A 1 19.46 3.02 -3.43
C MET A 1 20.37 3.56 -2.34
N THR A 2 21.40 4.31 -2.69
CA THR A 2 22.40 4.82 -1.74
C THR A 2 21.85 6.10 -1.12
N PHE A 3 21.42 6.05 0.14
CA PHE A 3 21.03 7.24 0.88
C PHE A 3 22.31 7.99 1.27
N THR A 4 22.63 9.06 0.55
CA THR A 4 23.74 9.95 0.93
C THR A 4 23.24 10.92 1.99
N PRO A 5 23.68 10.81 3.26
CA PRO A 5 23.24 11.72 4.30
C PRO A 5 23.71 13.15 3.95
N ARG A 6 22.75 14.06 3.71
CA ARG A 6 23.04 15.49 3.56
C ARG A 6 23.44 16.04 4.92
N ALA A 7 24.51 16.83 4.96
CA ALA A 7 24.89 17.56 6.18
C ALA A 7 23.74 18.49 6.59
N PHE A 8 23.44 18.54 7.90
CA PHE A 8 22.47 19.47 8.45
C PHE A 8 22.88 20.92 8.12
N GLN A 9 22.03 21.64 7.38
CA GLN A 9 22.26 23.03 7.04
C GLN A 9 22.07 23.92 8.28
N LYS A 10 23.02 24.84 8.53
CA LYS A 10 22.93 25.89 9.55
C LYS A 10 23.12 27.26 8.88
N PRO A 11 22.23 28.24 9.13
CA PRO A 11 20.99 28.15 9.91
C PRO A 11 19.96 27.22 9.26
N ALA A 12 19.01 26.71 10.06
CA ALA A 12 17.95 25.87 9.52
C ALA A 12 17.19 26.65 8.42
N PRO A 13 16.94 26.04 7.25
CA PRO A 13 16.18 26.69 6.18
C PRO A 13 14.77 27.03 6.68
N ARG A 14 14.17 28.06 6.10
CA ARG A 14 12.76 28.39 6.39
C ARG A 14 11.89 27.20 5.97
N ILE A 15 10.75 26.98 6.66
CA ILE A 15 9.83 25.88 6.36
C ILE A 15 9.43 25.83 4.88
N GLU A 16 9.32 27.00 4.24
CA GLU A 16 9.01 27.17 2.81
C GLU A 16 10.12 26.64 1.87
N GLN A 17 11.34 26.48 2.38
CA GLN A 17 12.54 26.03 1.66
C GLN A 17 12.89 24.57 1.99
N ALA A 18 12.04 23.86 2.73
CA ALA A 18 12.26 22.45 3.00
C ALA A 18 12.21 21.66 1.68
N ASP A 19 13.27 20.89 1.40
CA ASP A 19 13.34 19.99 0.24
C ASP A 19 12.29 18.86 0.29
N VAL A 20 11.59 18.72 1.41
CA VAL A 20 10.51 17.76 1.59
C VAL A 20 9.21 18.40 1.14
N PRO A 21 8.45 17.79 0.21
CA PRO A 21 7.16 18.31 -0.23
C PRO A 21 6.14 18.21 0.91
N LEU A 22 6.15 19.18 1.83
CA LEU A 22 5.29 19.22 3.02
C LEU A 22 3.81 19.17 2.66
N ALA A 23 3.44 19.67 1.48
CA ALA A 23 2.08 19.62 0.95
C ALA A 23 1.58 18.18 0.70
N THR A 24 2.46 17.24 0.35
CA THR A 24 2.08 15.84 0.05
C THR A 24 2.25 14.91 1.25
N LEU A 25 2.97 15.33 2.29
CA LEU A 25 3.19 14.52 3.50
C LEU A 25 1.89 14.02 4.16
N PRO A 26 0.84 14.85 4.36
CA PRO A 26 -0.39 14.37 4.99
C PRO A 26 -1.05 13.22 4.21
N GLN A 27 -1.03 13.30 2.87
CA GLN A 27 -1.59 12.27 2.00
C GLN A 27 -0.77 10.98 2.04
N GLN A 28 0.56 11.09 2.04
CA GLN A 28 1.45 9.93 2.15
C GLN A 28 1.30 9.23 3.50
N VAL A 29 1.24 9.99 4.61
CA VAL A 29 0.99 9.44 5.94
C VAL A 29 -0.39 8.79 6.01
N ALA A 30 -1.43 9.42 5.46
CA ALA A 30 -2.77 8.84 5.41
C ALA A 30 -2.80 7.51 4.64
N ALA A 31 -2.09 7.43 3.51
CA ALA A 31 -1.98 6.20 2.73
C ALA A 31 -1.29 5.07 3.52
N ILE A 32 -0.18 5.37 4.20
CA ILE A 32 0.54 4.41 5.04
C ILE A 32 -0.35 3.90 6.18
N VAL A 33 -0.99 4.81 6.91
CA VAL A 33 -1.88 4.47 8.04
C VAL A 33 -3.07 3.64 7.57
N THR A 34 -3.66 4.01 6.43
CA THR A 34 -4.78 3.26 5.84
C THR A 34 -4.34 1.85 5.42
N GLY A 35 -3.18 1.71 4.77
CA GLY A 35 -2.63 0.41 4.40
C GLY A 35 -2.39 -0.49 5.62
N GLN A 36 -1.77 0.05 6.67
CA GLN A 36 -1.55 -0.68 7.93
C GLN A 36 -2.87 -1.16 8.55
N ARG A 37 -3.87 -0.28 8.62
CA ARG A 37 -5.20 -0.61 9.16
C ARG A 37 -5.89 -1.70 8.35
N ASN A 38 -5.88 -1.59 7.02
CA ASN A 38 -6.50 -2.57 6.14
C ASN A 38 -5.85 -3.96 6.29
N ALA A 39 -4.52 -4.02 6.33
CA ALA A 39 -3.81 -5.28 6.51
C ALA A 39 -4.08 -5.92 7.88
N GLN A 40 -4.31 -5.12 8.93
CA GLN A 40 -4.71 -5.62 10.24
C GLN A 40 -6.13 -6.19 10.23
N LEU A 41 -7.08 -5.48 9.62
CA LEU A 41 -8.48 -5.96 9.50
C LEU A 41 -8.56 -7.29 8.74
N LEU A 42 -7.79 -7.45 7.68
CA LEU A 42 -7.71 -8.69 6.90
C LEU A 42 -7.10 -9.83 7.71
N ALA A 43 -6.03 -9.56 8.48
CA ALA A 43 -5.47 -10.56 9.38
C ALA A 43 -6.48 -11.02 10.44
N GLU A 44 -7.23 -10.09 11.05
CA GLU A 44 -8.30 -10.43 12.00
C GLU A 44 -9.43 -11.23 11.33
N ALA A 45 -9.79 -10.92 10.08
CA ALA A 45 -10.79 -11.67 9.32
C ALA A 45 -10.33 -13.11 9.03
N ALA A 46 -9.05 -13.30 8.71
CA ALA A 46 -8.44 -14.62 8.51
C ALA A 46 -8.52 -15.49 9.79
N ASP A 47 -8.32 -14.89 10.95
CA ASP A 47 -8.39 -15.59 12.24
C ASP A 47 -9.83 -15.96 12.63
N ARG A 48 -10.81 -15.14 12.23
CA ARG A 48 -12.23 -15.33 12.59
C ARG A 48 -13.00 -16.22 11.62
N THR A 49 -12.55 -16.36 10.37
CA THR A 49 -13.25 -17.19 9.39
C THR A 49 -13.06 -18.69 9.65
N LYS A 50 -14.13 -19.46 9.42
CA LYS A 50 -14.12 -20.93 9.45
C LYS A 50 -13.85 -21.54 8.07
N SER A 51 -13.97 -20.76 7.00
CA SER A 51 -13.69 -21.19 5.63
C SER A 51 -12.18 -21.20 5.39
N PRO A 52 -11.57 -22.35 5.03
CA PRO A 52 -10.15 -22.40 4.68
C PRO A 52 -9.81 -21.54 3.45
N SER A 53 -10.74 -21.47 2.49
CA SER A 53 -10.65 -20.60 1.31
C SER A 53 -10.54 -19.14 1.71
N ASP A 54 -11.47 -18.68 2.54
CA ASP A 54 -11.53 -17.26 2.92
C ASP A 54 -10.31 -16.89 3.77
N ARG A 55 -9.84 -17.82 4.61
CA ARG A 55 -8.62 -17.62 5.39
C ARG A 55 -7.42 -17.34 4.48
N LEU A 56 -7.23 -18.14 3.44
CA LEU A 56 -6.15 -17.95 2.47
C LEU A 56 -6.32 -16.63 1.71
N ALA A 57 -7.55 -16.31 1.28
CA ALA A 57 -7.85 -15.05 0.60
C ALA A 57 -7.49 -13.84 1.47
N TYR A 58 -7.97 -13.80 2.71
CA TYR A 58 -7.66 -12.70 3.63
C TYR A 58 -6.16 -12.59 3.96
N GLN A 59 -5.46 -13.70 4.10
CA GLN A 59 -4.01 -13.70 4.31
C GLN A 59 -3.26 -13.14 3.10
N LEU A 60 -3.67 -13.52 1.88
CA LEU A 60 -3.09 -13.00 0.65
C LEU A 60 -3.37 -11.50 0.49
N ASP A 61 -4.60 -11.07 0.73
CA ASP A 61 -4.98 -9.65 0.67
C ASP A 61 -4.17 -8.83 1.68
N ALA A 62 -4.01 -9.34 2.91
CA ALA A 62 -3.21 -8.68 3.94
C ALA A 62 -1.73 -8.56 3.53
N TRP A 63 -1.20 -9.54 2.80
CA TRP A 63 0.15 -9.51 2.27
C TRP A 63 0.27 -8.51 1.11
N LEU A 64 -0.67 -8.48 0.17
CA LEU A 64 -0.68 -7.58 -0.99
C LEU A 64 -0.74 -6.10 -0.57
N VAL A 65 -1.51 -5.77 0.48
CA VAL A 65 -1.55 -4.39 1.02
C VAL A 65 -0.18 -3.93 1.53
N ARG A 66 0.68 -4.85 1.99
CA ARG A 66 2.03 -4.55 2.49
C ARG A 66 3.11 -4.61 1.42
N HIS A 67 2.80 -5.17 0.25
CA HIS A 67 3.74 -5.36 -0.86
C HIS A 67 3.13 -4.76 -2.14
N PRO A 68 3.00 -3.41 -2.21
CA PRO A 68 2.47 -2.75 -3.40
C PRO A 68 3.32 -2.96 -4.67
N GLU A 69 4.56 -3.42 -4.51
CA GLU A 69 5.46 -3.83 -5.58
C GLU A 69 5.17 -5.23 -6.15
N ALA A 70 4.30 -6.02 -5.49
CA ALA A 70 3.98 -7.36 -5.95
C ALA A 70 3.37 -7.31 -7.36
N PRO A 71 3.80 -8.19 -8.28
CA PRO A 71 3.20 -8.27 -9.60
C PRO A 71 1.77 -8.79 -9.45
N VAL A 72 0.80 -7.89 -9.62
CA VAL A 72 -0.61 -8.23 -9.70
C VAL A 72 -1.03 -8.25 -11.15
N SER A 73 -1.86 -9.23 -11.52
CA SER A 73 -2.37 -9.27 -12.89
C SER A 73 -3.19 -8.02 -13.18
N THR A 74 -3.03 -7.48 -14.38
CA THR A 74 -3.79 -6.35 -14.89
C THR A 74 -4.81 -6.82 -15.92
N ILE A 75 -5.63 -5.90 -16.43
CA ILE A 75 -6.57 -6.19 -17.52
C ILE A 75 -5.84 -6.66 -18.79
N ASP A 76 -4.60 -6.22 -18.99
CA ASP A 76 -3.79 -6.56 -20.17
C ASP A 76 -3.39 -8.04 -20.17
N ASP A 77 -3.34 -8.69 -19.00
CA ASP A 77 -3.09 -10.13 -18.89
C ASP A 77 -4.28 -10.98 -19.34
N TYR A 78 -5.46 -10.37 -19.45
CA TYR A 78 -6.71 -11.04 -19.83
C TYR A 78 -7.45 -10.27 -20.94
N PRO A 79 -6.86 -10.12 -22.14
CA PRO A 79 -7.39 -9.25 -23.19
C PRO A 79 -8.78 -9.65 -23.72
N ASN A 80 -9.17 -10.92 -23.52
CA ASN A 80 -10.46 -11.45 -23.95
C ASN A 80 -11.45 -11.64 -22.79
N TRP A 81 -11.09 -11.24 -21.56
CA TRP A 81 -11.97 -11.39 -20.41
C TRP A 81 -12.91 -10.19 -20.29
N THR A 82 -14.21 -10.47 -20.32
CA THR A 82 -15.25 -9.48 -20.02
C THR A 82 -15.75 -9.72 -18.59
N PRO A 83 -15.54 -8.79 -17.65
CA PRO A 83 -16.06 -8.91 -16.28
C PRO A 83 -17.59 -9.15 -16.30
N GLY A 84 -18.05 -10.19 -15.62
CA GLY A 84 -19.47 -10.52 -15.54
C GLY A 84 -20.06 -11.20 -16.79
N GLY A 85 -19.21 -11.78 -17.65
CA GLY A 85 -19.54 -12.49 -18.91
C GLY A 85 -21.01 -12.92 -19.07
N SER A 86 -21.61 -12.43 -20.17
CA SER A 86 -23.00 -12.58 -20.59
C SER A 86 -23.64 -13.91 -20.22
N LYS A 87 -24.59 -13.86 -19.31
CA LYS A 87 -25.77 -14.71 -19.32
C LYS A 87 -26.96 -13.88 -19.77
#